data_AF-A0A7C4TL07-F1
#
_entry.id   AF-A0A7C4TL07-F1
#
_cell.length_a   1.000
_cell.length_b   1.000
_cell.length_c   1.000
_cell.angle_alpha   90.00
_cell.angle_beta   90.00
_cell.angle_gamma   90.00
#
_symmetry.space_group_name_H-M   'P 1'
#
loop_
_entity.id
_entity.type
_entity.pdbx_description
1 polymer ?
#
loop_
_entity_poly.entity_id
_entity_poly.type
_entity_poly.pdbx_seq_one_letter_code
_entity_poly.pdbx_strand_id
1 'polypeptide(L)'
;MVPSFADLQKFWEDALRLQREFIESLSSTIKLVSGFSVMSKDIAVFRAKIQAGGRISIPEAEKIALKLQDGDVVKVIIVKEGGEKYGDEGNDGSR
;
A
#
# COMPACT_ATOMS: atom_id res chain seq x y z
N MET A 1 -11.16 47.02 1.63
CA MET A 1 -12.49 46.55 2.06
C MET A 1 -12.25 45.51 3.13
N VAL A 2 -12.64 45.78 4.38
CA VAL A 2 -12.45 44.82 5.49
C VAL A 2 -13.57 43.78 5.38
N PRO A 3 -13.28 42.47 5.43
CA PRO A 3 -14.32 41.44 5.36
C PRO A 3 -15.36 41.66 6.47
N SER A 4 -16.64 41.50 6.14
CA SER A 4 -17.71 41.70 7.13
C SER A 4 -17.72 40.55 8.13
N PHE A 5 -18.32 40.76 9.31
CA PHE A 5 -18.46 39.72 10.32
C PHE A 5 -19.20 38.47 9.78
N ALA A 6 -20.13 38.67 8.84
CA ALA A 6 -20.84 37.58 8.17
C ALA A 6 -19.91 36.76 7.24
N ASP A 7 -18.96 37.42 6.57
CA ASP A 7 -17.97 36.74 5.72
C ASP A 7 -16.97 35.96 6.58
N LEU A 8 -16.60 36.50 7.74
CA LEU A 8 -15.75 35.82 8.72
C LEU A 8 -16.43 34.56 9.28
N GLN A 9 -17.73 34.64 9.57
CA GLN A 9 -18.51 33.51 10.10
C GLN A 9 -18.63 32.38 9.06
N LYS A 10 -18.91 32.72 7.79
CA LYS A 10 -18.92 31.74 6.69
C LYS A 10 -17.56 31.08 6.49
N PHE A 11 -16.49 31.88 6.52
CA PHE A 11 -15.13 31.37 6.40
C PHE A 11 -14.77 30.40 7.54
N TRP A 12 -15.26 30.65 8.75
CA TRP A 12 -15.12 29.73 9.88
C TRP A 12 -15.93 28.44 9.73
N GLU A 13 -17.17 28.53 9.26
CA GLU A 13 -18.00 27.35 8.98
C GLU A 13 -17.39 26.48 7.88
N ASP A 14 -16.90 27.08 6.80
CA ASP A 14 -16.23 26.39 5.69
C ASP A 14 -14.91 25.74 6.15
N ALA A 15 -14.12 26.45 6.98
CA ALA A 15 -12.89 25.91 7.55
C ALA A 15 -13.16 24.69 8.45
N LEU A 16 -14.21 24.73 9.29
CA LEU A 16 -14.61 23.61 10.14
C LEU A 16 -15.10 22.41 9.31
N ARG A 17 -15.73 22.66 8.16
CA ARG A 17 -16.20 21.62 7.25
C ARG A 17 -15.04 20.90 6.58
N LEU A 18 -14.08 21.67 6.04
CA LEU A 18 -12.83 21.14 5.47
C LEU A 18 -12.04 20.36 6.51
N GLN A 19 -11.99 20.83 7.75
CA GLN A 19 -11.30 20.15 8.84
C GLN A 19 -11.96 18.79 9.18
N ARG A 20 -13.30 18.71 9.19
CA ARG A 20 -14.02 17.44 9.42
C ARG A 20 -13.77 16.44 8.30
N GLU A 21 -13.88 16.85 7.05
CA GLU A 21 -13.62 15.96 5.90
C GLU A 21 -12.17 15.48 5.87
N PHE A 22 -11.22 16.36 6.20
CA PHE A 22 -9.81 15.99 6.34
C PHE A 22 -9.59 14.99 7.47
N ILE A 23 -10.20 15.21 8.65
CA ILE A 23 -10.10 14.29 9.78
C ILE A 23 -10.75 12.93 9.45
N GLU A 24 -11.90 12.90 8.77
CA GLU A 24 -12.54 11.64 8.37
C GLU A 24 -11.69 10.86 7.37
N SER A 25 -11.13 11.54 6.37
CA SER A 25 -10.19 10.96 5.40
C SER A 25 -8.93 10.43 6.09
N LEU A 26 -8.30 11.25 6.93
CA LEU A 26 -7.11 10.88 7.69
C LEU A 26 -7.40 9.70 8.63
N SER A 27 -8.57 9.70 9.30
CA SER A 27 -8.98 8.60 10.18
C SER A 27 -9.21 7.30 9.41
N SER A 28 -9.73 7.37 8.19
CA SER A 28 -10.00 6.20 7.35
C SER A 28 -8.69 5.62 6.80
N THR A 29 -7.76 6.48 6.37
CA THR A 29 -6.40 6.08 6.00
C THR A 29 -5.63 5.54 7.19
N ILE A 30 -5.71 6.19 8.35
CA ILE A 30 -5.09 5.70 9.59
C ILE A 30 -5.73 4.37 9.99
N LYS A 31 -7.04 4.17 9.87
CA LYS A 31 -7.69 2.87 10.15
C LYS A 31 -7.27 1.76 9.19
N LEU A 32 -7.05 2.07 7.91
CA LEU A 32 -6.46 1.12 6.96
C LEU A 32 -5.01 0.80 7.36
N VAL A 33 -4.16 1.81 7.52
CA VAL A 33 -2.74 1.66 7.85
C VAL A 33 -2.54 1.03 9.24
N SER A 34 -3.35 1.38 10.23
CA SER A 34 -3.34 0.77 11.57
C SER A 34 -3.98 -0.62 11.57
N GLY A 35 -4.96 -0.90 10.71
CA GLY A 35 -5.44 -2.26 10.44
C GLY A 35 -4.32 -3.15 9.88
N PHE A 36 -3.46 -2.61 9.01
CA PHE A 36 -2.24 -3.28 8.56
C PHE A 36 -1.15 -3.32 9.67
N SER A 37 -1.04 -2.27 10.49
CA SER A 37 0.00 -2.10 11.52
C SER A 37 -0.24 -2.91 12.80
N VAL A 38 -1.51 -3.17 13.17
CA VAL A 38 -1.88 -4.04 14.30
C VAL A 38 -1.81 -5.52 13.89
N MET A 39 -1.86 -5.80 12.59
CA MET A 39 -1.69 -7.14 12.00
C MET A 39 -0.20 -7.51 11.77
N SER A 40 0.75 -6.64 12.16
CA SER A 40 2.16 -6.71 11.77
C SER A 40 3.03 -7.78 12.43
N LYS A 41 2.47 -8.72 13.20
CA LYS A 41 3.22 -9.90 13.64
C LYS A 41 3.18 -11.05 12.63
N ASP A 42 2.16 -11.10 11.78
CA ASP A 42 1.89 -12.25 10.90
C ASP A 42 1.83 -11.87 9.41
N ILE A 43 2.38 -10.71 9.03
CA ILE A 43 2.44 -10.24 7.65
C ILE A 43 3.89 -10.08 7.24
N ALA A 44 4.26 -10.73 6.12
CA ALA A 44 5.53 -10.49 5.44
C ALA A 44 5.28 -9.80 4.09
N VAL A 45 6.08 -8.79 3.79
CA VAL A 45 6.05 -8.05 2.51
C VAL A 45 7.40 -8.24 1.82
N PHE A 46 7.38 -8.80 0.61
CA PHE A 46 8.58 -9.05 -0.18
C PHE A 46 8.34 -8.74 -1.65
N ARG A 47 9.41 -8.42 -2.37
CA ARG A 47 9.38 -8.18 -3.81
C ARG A 47 9.71 -9.47 -4.56
N ALA A 48 8.82 -9.91 -5.45
CA ALA A 48 9.03 -11.09 -6.28
C ALA A 48 8.61 -10.83 -7.73
N LYS A 49 9.28 -11.50 -8.67
CA LYS A 49 8.86 -11.50 -10.09
C LYS A 49 7.74 -12.53 -10.29
N ILE A 50 6.79 -12.19 -11.15
CA ILE A 50 5.75 -13.13 -11.59
C ILE A 50 6.39 -14.12 -12.57
N GLN A 51 6.28 -15.41 -12.27
CA GLN A 51 6.78 -16.50 -13.12
C GLN A 51 5.81 -16.81 -14.27
N ALA A 52 6.27 -17.60 -15.23
CA ALA A 52 5.42 -18.12 -16.31
C ALA A 52 4.18 -18.82 -15.73
N GLY A 53 3.00 -18.46 -16.24
CA GLY A 53 1.72 -18.97 -15.74
C GLY A 53 1.22 -18.29 -14.46
N GLY A 54 1.76 -17.12 -14.08
CA GLY A 54 1.19 -16.28 -13.01
C GLY A 54 1.56 -16.71 -11.59
N ARG A 55 2.56 -17.60 -11.42
CA ARG A 55 2.97 -18.08 -10.10
C ARG A 55 3.90 -17.08 -9.42
N ILE A 56 3.77 -16.96 -8.10
CA ILE A 56 4.66 -16.18 -7.24
C ILE A 56 5.16 -17.14 -6.15
N SER A 57 6.48 -17.24 -6.00
CA SER A 57 7.09 -18.07 -4.96
C SER A 57 7.34 -17.23 -3.70
N ILE A 58 6.97 -17.76 -2.54
CA ILE A 58 7.28 -17.17 -1.23
C ILE A 58 8.72 -17.53 -0.88
N PRO A 59 9.59 -16.55 -0.56
CA PRO A 59 10.96 -16.82 -0.13
C PRO A 59 11.02 -17.71 1.12
N GLU A 60 12.11 -18.48 1.25
CA GLU A 60 12.30 -19.39 2.38
C GLU A 60 12.30 -18.67 3.72
N ALA A 61 12.97 -17.51 3.79
CA ALA A 61 12.99 -16.65 4.97
C ALA A 61 11.57 -16.31 5.45
N GLU A 62 10.68 -16.03 4.50
CA GLU A 62 9.34 -15.54 4.79
C GLU A 62 8.42 -16.68 5.19
N LYS A 63 8.60 -17.86 4.58
CA LYS A 63 7.93 -19.09 5.04
C LYS A 63 8.30 -19.43 6.48
N ILE A 64 9.58 -19.34 6.84
CA ILE A 64 10.05 -19.63 8.20
C ILE A 64 9.53 -18.57 9.19
N ALA A 65 9.64 -17.29 8.82
CA ALA A 65 9.21 -16.17 9.67
C ALA A 65 7.71 -16.24 9.99
N LEU A 66 6.89 -16.57 9.00
CA LEU A 66 5.45 -16.74 9.14
C LEU A 66 5.02 -18.15 9.56
N LYS A 67 5.98 -19.06 9.77
CA LYS A 67 5.74 -20.48 10.11
C LYS A 67 4.76 -21.19 9.17
N LEU A 68 4.81 -20.86 7.88
CA LEU A 68 3.94 -21.44 6.86
C LEU A 68 4.30 -22.91 6.59
N GLN A 69 3.27 -23.75 6.49
CA GLN A 69 3.39 -25.17 6.21
C GLN A 69 2.53 -25.58 4.99
N ASP A 70 2.81 -26.76 4.44
CA ASP A 70 2.04 -27.31 3.35
C ASP A 70 0.59 -27.54 3.79
N GLY A 71 -0.35 -26.95 3.06
CA GLY A 71 -1.78 -26.98 3.38
C GLY A 71 -2.31 -25.70 4.03
N ASP A 72 -1.44 -24.77 4.40
CA ASP A 72 -1.86 -23.47 4.95
C ASP A 72 -2.51 -22.59 3.88
N VAL A 73 -3.62 -21.95 4.26
CA VAL A 73 -4.33 -20.99 3.41
C VAL A 73 -3.80 -19.58 3.71
N VAL A 74 -3.26 -18.92 2.69
CA VAL A 74 -2.73 -17.56 2.80
C VAL A 74 -3.61 -16.54 2.09
N LYS A 75 -3.66 -15.32 2.62
CA LYS A 75 -4.28 -14.17 1.97
C LYS A 75 -3.21 -13.36 1.25
N VAL A 76 -3.38 -13.13 -0.05
CA VAL A 76 -2.38 -12.46 -0.89
C VAL A 76 -2.85 -11.06 -1.26
N ILE A 77 -1.97 -10.06 -1.09
CA ILE A 77 -2.16 -8.69 -1.55
C ILE A 77 -1.05 -8.39 -2.57
N ILE A 78 -1.43 -8.02 -3.80
CA ILE A 78 -0.48 -7.75 -4.89
C ILE A 78 -0.50 -6.26 -5.19
N VAL A 79 0.67 -5.64 -5.12
CA VAL A 79 0.89 -4.25 -5.52
C VAL A 79 1.86 -4.25 -6.71
N LYS A 80 1.42 -3.73 -7.85
CA LYS A 80 2.28 -3.61 -9.04
C LYS A 80 3.24 -2.44 -8.86
N GLU A 81 4.52 -2.74 -8.70
CA GLU A 81 5.58 -1.74 -8.82
C GLU A 81 6.03 -1.69 -10.29
N GLY A 82 5.82 -0.54 -10.96
CA GLY A 82 6.43 -0.11 -12.24
C GLY A 82 6.77 -1.18 -13.29
N GLY A 83 6.03 -1.20 -14.40
CA GLY A 83 6.26 -2.11 -15.53
C GLY A 83 7.12 -1.50 -16.63
N GLU A 84 8.40 -1.26 -16.37
CA GLU A 84 9.40 -1.30 -17.43
C GLU A 84 10.04 -2.68 -17.39
N LYS A 85 10.07 -3.35 -18.53
CA LYS A 85 10.67 -4.67 -18.64
C LYS A 85 12.15 -4.56 -18.28
N TYR A 86 12.49 -4.90 -17.05
CA TYR A 86 13.86 -5.14 -16.63
C TYR A 86 14.38 -6.36 -17.40
N GLY A 87 14.97 -6.11 -18.57
CA GLY A 87 15.70 -7.08 -19.37
C GLY A 87 15.34 -7.06 -20.85
N ASP A 88 16.00 -6.18 -21.60
CA ASP A 88 16.48 -6.52 -22.94
C ASP A 88 17.84 -5.83 -23.18
N GLU A 89 18.81 -6.10 -22.31
CA GLU A 89 20.20 -6.11 -22.75
C GLU A 89 20.57 -7.57 -22.97
N GLY A 90 20.21 -8.05 -24.17
CA GLY A 90 20.81 -9.22 -24.74
C GLY A 90 22.33 -9.06 -24.70
N ASN A 91 22.97 -9.84 -23.84
CA ASN A 91 24.35 -10.22 -24.00
C ASN A 91 24.46 -10.91 -25.38
N ASP A 92 24.77 -10.12 -26.40
CA ASP A 92 25.11 -10.56 -27.74
C ASP A 92 26.45 -11.30 -27.67
N GLY A 93 26.38 -12.59 -27.36
CA GLY A 93 27.45 -13.50 -27.70
C GLY A 93 27.36 -13.82 -29.19
N SER A 94 28.01 -13.02 -30.05
CA SER A 94 28.54 -13.45 -31.38
C SER A 94 29.26 -12.31 -32.13
N ARG A 95 30.57 -12.12 -31.87
CA ARG A 95 31.68 -12.15 -32.86
C ARG A 95 32.99 -11.61 -32.31
#